data_AF-A0A5M6DR36-F1
#
_entry.id   AF-A0A5M6DR36-F1
#
_cell.length_a   1.000
_cell.length_b   1.000
_cell.length_c   1.000
_cell.angle_alpha   90.00
_cell.angle_beta   90.00
_cell.angle_gamma   90.00
#
_symmetry.space_group_name_H-M   'P 1'
#
loop_
_entity.id
_entity.type
_entity.pdbx_description
1 polymer ?
#
loop_
_entity_poly.entity_id
_entity_poly.type
_entity_poly.pdbx_seq_one_letter_code
_entity_poly.pdbx_strand_id
1 'polypeptide(L)' 'MKTELYNSMGVVFFSTEYDHRHHWVYNYWKGYQTFDNVVAGANACLAKLQENQSSRILNDNSQVSGP' A
#
# COMPACT_ATOMS: atom_id res chain seq x y z
N MET A 1 -11.19 4.05 5.05
CA MET A 1 -11.49 3.91 3.60
C MET A 1 -10.24 3.42 2.90
N LYS A 2 -10.38 2.41 2.03
CA LYS A 2 -9.29 1.80 1.26
C LYS A 2 -8.94 2.67 0.05
N THR A 3 -7.64 2.84 -0.19
CA THR A 3 -7.09 3.47 -1.38
C THR A 3 -6.43 2.38 -2.23
N GLU A 4 -6.69 2.37 -3.53
CA GLU A 4 -6.11 1.42 -4.49
C GLU A 4 -5.36 2.17 -5.59
N LEU A 5 -4.19 1.67 -5.98
CA LEU A 5 -3.39 2.19 -7.08
C LEU A 5 -3.33 1.16 -8.20
N TYR A 6 -3.53 1.64 -9.43
CA TYR A 6 -3.66 0.83 -10.62
C TYR A 6 -2.48 1.10 -11.56
N ASN A 7 -1.97 0.04 -12.20
CA ASN A 7 -0.96 0.18 -13.24
C ASN A 7 -1.63 0.56 -14.59
N SER A 8 -0.83 0.73 -15.64
CA SER A 8 -1.30 1.07 -16.99
C SER A 8 -2.23 0.03 -17.62
N MET A 9 -2.25 -1.21 -17.11
CA MET A 9 -3.16 -2.28 -17.54
C MET A 9 -4.45 -2.34 -16.70
N GLY A 10 -4.67 -1.38 -15.79
CA GLY A 10 -5.84 -1.35 -14.91
C GLY A 10 -5.82 -2.41 -13.81
N VAL A 11 -4.65 -2.96 -13.48
CA VAL A 11 -4.48 -3.96 -12.40
C VAL A 11 -3.99 -3.26 -11.14
N VAL A 12 -4.62 -3.57 -10.00
CA VAL A 12 -4.18 -3.09 -8.69
C VAL A 12 -2.81 -3.69 -8.35
N PHE A 13 -1.79 -2.83 -8.22
CA PHE A 13 -0.45 -3.23 -7.77
C PHE A 13 -0.20 -2.93 -6.29
N PHE A 14 -1.01 -2.04 -5.71
CA PHE A 14 -0.92 -1.62 -4.33
C PHE A 14 -2.29 -1.19 -3.78
N SER A 15 -2.55 -1.50 -2.52
CA SER A 15 -3.65 -0.88 -1.76
C SER A 15 -3.25 -0.57 -0.32
N THR A 16 -3.84 0.48 0.24
CA THR A 16 -3.60 0.89 1.63
C THR A 16 -4.91 1.23 2.35
N GLU A 17 -5.03 0.80 3.60
CA GLU A 17 -6.13 1.16 4.48
C GLU A 17 -5.71 1.20 5.94
N TYR A 18 -6.41 1.98 6.75
CA TYR A 18 -6.20 1.96 8.20
C TYR A 18 -7.04 0.85 8.84
N ASP A 19 -6.37 -0.06 9.53
CA ASP A 19 -6.99 -1.12 10.30
C ASP A 19 -7.26 -0.61 11.72
N HIS A 20 -8.53 -0.33 12.02
CA HIS A 20 -8.93 0.19 13.33
C HIS A 20 -8.72 -0.81 14.47
N ARG A 21 -8.72 -2.11 14.19
CA ARG A 21 -8.60 -3.16 15.21
C ARG A 21 -7.16 -3.31 15.67
N HIS A 22 -6.22 -3.28 14.73
CA HIS A 22 -4.79 -3.46 15.02
C HIS A 22 -4.02 -2.13 15.10
N HIS A 23 -4.67 -1.03 14.72
CA HIS A 23 -4.14 0.33 14.73
C HIS A 23 -2.85 0.49 13.89
N TRP A 24 -2.84 -0.11 12.71
CA TRP A 24 -1.80 0.08 11.69
C TRP A 24 -2.41 0.54 10.38
N VAL A 25 -1.56 1.07 9.51
CA VAL A 25 -1.86 1.17 8.09
C VAL A 25 -1.47 -0.16 7.46
N TYR A 26 -2.46 -0.89 6.95
CA TYR A 26 -2.27 -2.12 6.21
C TYR A 26 -2.00 -1.78 4.75
N ASN A 27 -0.81 -2.13 4.28
CA ASN A 27 -0.37 -2.00 2.90
C ASN A 27 -0.30 -3.38 2.28
N TYR A 28 -0.95 -3.56 1.15
CA TYR A 28 -0.92 -4.80 0.39
C TYR A 28 -0.32 -4.53 -0.99
N TRP A 29 0.80 -5.19 -1.27
CA TRP A 29 1.50 -5.10 -2.55
C TRP A 29 1.29 -6.38 -3.36
N LYS A 30 1.08 -6.21 -4.67
CA LYS A 30 0.79 -7.33 -5.56
C LYS A 30 1.53 -7.21 -6.89
N GLY A 31 2.07 -8.35 -7.34
CA GLY A 31 2.75 -8.48 -8.63
C GLY A 31 4.11 -7.81 -8.66
N TYR A 32 4.61 -7.57 -9.88
CA TYR A 32 5.92 -6.98 -10.11
C TYR A 32 5.93 -5.47 -9.81
N GLN A 33 6.90 -5.04 -9.01
CA GLN A 33 7.03 -3.65 -8.60
C GLN A 33 8.12 -2.94 -9.41
N THR A 34 7.73 -1.83 -10.05
CA THR A 34 8.68 -0.86 -10.61
C THR A 34 9.03 0.18 -9.55
N PHE A 35 10.10 0.94 -9.77
CA PHE A 35 10.46 2.06 -8.89
C PHE A 35 9.30 3.05 -8.73
N ASP A 36 8.66 3.43 -9.84
CA ASP A 36 7.54 4.39 -9.81
C ASP A 36 6.34 3.88 -9.01
N ASN A 37 6.02 2.58 -9.12
CA ASN A 37 4.96 1.95 -8.34
C ASN A 37 5.28 1.98 -6.84
N VAL A 38 6.54 1.67 -6.47
CA VAL A 38 6.98 1.71 -5.08
C VAL A 38 6.85 3.13 -4.51
N VAL A 39 7.30 4.14 -5.26
CA VAL A 39 7.19 5.54 -4.83
C VAL A 39 5.72 5.96 -4.67
N ALA A 40 4.86 5.61 -5.63
CA ALA A 40 3.44 5.94 -5.58
C ALA A 40 2.74 5.28 -4.38
N GLY A 41 2.98 3.98 -4.14
CA GLY A 41 2.42 3.25 -3.01
C GLY A 41 2.92 3.76 -1.66
N ALA A 42 4.22 4.09 -1.56
CA ALA A 42 4.78 4.69 -0.35
C ALA A 42 4.13 6.03 -0.01
N ASN A 43 3.93 6.91 -1.00
CA ASN A 43 3.25 8.19 -0.80
C ASN A 43 1.78 8.01 -0.34
N ALA A 44 1.06 7.05 -0.92
CA ALA A 44 -0.30 6.72 -0.49
C ALA A 44 -0.35 6.20 0.96
N CYS A 45 0.63 5.37 1.36
CA CYS A 45 0.77 4.93 2.75
C CYS A 45 1.04 6.11 3.70
N LEU A 46 1.95 7.03 3.33
CA LEU A 46 2.29 8.20 4.16
C LEU A 46 1.07 9.10 4.40
N ALA A 47 0.26 9.33 3.37
CA ALA A 47 -1.00 10.05 3.52
C ALA A 47 -1.93 9.35 4.52
N LYS A 48 -2.06 8.02 4.45
CA LYS A 48 -2.89 7.25 5.38
C LYS A 48 -2.38 7.29 6.83
N LEU A 49 -1.07 7.24 7.03
CA LEU A 49 -0.45 7.38 8.36
C LEU A 49 -0.77 8.75 8.95
N GLN A 50 -0.63 9.81 8.16
CA GLN A 50 -0.91 11.18 8.58
C GLN A 50 -2.39 11.37 8.92
N GLU A 51 -3.30 10.90 8.06
CA GLU A 51 -4.76 10.96 8.27
C GLU A 51 -5.21 10.29 9.59
N ASN A 52 -4.55 9.19 9.98
CA ASN A 52 -4.96 8.38 11.13
C ASN A 52 -4.07 8.56 12.36
N GLN A 53 -3.12 9.51 12.31
CA GLN A 53 -2.12 9.75 13.36
C GLN A 53 -1.42 8.45 13.82
N SER A 54 -1.15 7.56 12.86
CA SER A 54 -0.54 6.26 13.12
C SER A 54 0.93 6.28 12.74
N SER A 55 1.74 5.54 13.50
CA SER A 55 3.16 5.27 13.22
C SER A 55 3.42 3.81 12.85
N ARG A 56 2.36 2.98 12.80
CA ARG A 56 2.47 1.53 12.56
C ARG A 56 2.02 1.20 11.16
N ILE A 57 2.82 0.37 10.50
CA ILE A 57 2.55 -0.14 9.15
C ILE A 57 2.66 -1.67 9.23
N LEU A 58 1.70 -2.36 8.62
CA LEU A 58 1.91 -3.74 8.17
C LEU A 58 2.09 -3.71 6.67
N ASN A 59 3.22 -4.25 6.20
CA ASN A 59 3.53 -4.35 4.78
C ASN A 59 3.38 -5.79 4.32
N ASP A 60 2.21 -6.12 3.75
CA ASP A 60 1.96 -7.43 3.17
C ASP A 60 2.52 -7.49 1.75
N ASN A 61 3.64 -8.21 1.63
CA ASN A 61 4.33 -8.49 0.38
C ASN A 61 4.12 -9.95 -0.08
N SER A 62 3.18 -10.69 0.51
CA SER A 62 2.94 -12.12 0.22
C SER A 62 2.57 -12.40 -1.23
N GLN A 63 2.14 -11.36 -1.96
CA GLN A 63 1.75 -11.42 -3.36
C GLN A 63 2.66 -10.57 -4.26
N VAL A 64 3.77 -10.04 -3.73
CA VAL A 64 4.81 -9.39 -4.53
C VAL A 64 5.54 -10.46 -5.34
N SER A 65 5.80 -10.14 -6.60
CA SER A 65 6.56 -11.00 -7.50
C SER A 65 7.81 -10.25 -7.96
N GLY A 66 8.93 -10.95 -8.03
CA GLY A 66 10.22 -10.42 -8.48
C GLY A 66 11.21 -11.58 -8.63
N PRO A 67 12.42 -11.33 -9.17
CA PRO A 67 13.53 -12.25 -9.00
C PRO A 67 13.89 -12.45 -7.51
#